data_AF-A0A538RVW7-F1
#
_entry.id   AF-A0A538RVW7-F1
#
_cell.length_a   1.000
_cell.length_b   1.000
_cell.length_c   1.000
_cell.angle_alpha   90.00
_cell.angle_beta   90.00
_cell.angle_gamma   90.00
#
_symmetry.space_group_name_H-M   'P 1'
#
loop_
_entity.id
_entity.type
_entity.pdbx_description
1 polymer ?
#
loop_
_entity_poly.entity_id
_entity_poly.type
_entity_poly.pdbx_seq_one_letter_code
_entity_poly.pdbx_strand_id
1 'polypeptide(L)'
;MRPPLDAIFGPAQFRNQIVWRRTGAHGPRRSFGPVHDTILFYTKTSSYYFKTVQRPYMRGHVSRRYRRDGKGRLKFASGGNVLTGAQATAGESGQPWRGFDPAAKNRHWAIPGFLAAQMPVEFTNLGVLAKLDALYDAGLIEIPEGAAWPVPVRYLERDGGQPLPDLWTYQPYTEGAVHGTEAGIDADVAWLGPTDPERLGYQTQKPLGLLERIIRSSCPEDGVVLDPFCGSGTTLVAAHGLQCRWLGIDMAAGAIAVVEQRLRARLGLEPGKDYRLLRAPSPA
;
A
#
# COMPACT_ATOMS: atom_id res chain seq x y z
N MET A 1 12.66 3.40 -21.68
CA MET A 1 11.59 4.42 -21.67
C MET A 1 11.78 5.54 -20.64
N ARG A 2 12.70 5.44 -19.67
CA ARG A 2 12.93 6.52 -18.70
C ARG A 2 13.44 7.85 -19.32
N PRO A 3 14.46 7.88 -20.20
CA PRO A 3 15.01 9.15 -20.70
C PRO A 3 14.00 10.06 -21.41
N PRO A 4 13.10 9.54 -22.29
CA PRO A 4 12.04 10.37 -22.86
C PRO A 4 11.07 10.97 -21.82
N LEU A 5 10.73 10.21 -20.77
CA LEU A 5 9.85 10.72 -19.71
C LEU A 5 10.56 11.75 -18.83
N ASP A 6 11.86 11.57 -18.55
CA ASP A 6 12.68 12.56 -17.86
C ASP A 6 12.76 13.87 -18.66
N ALA A 7 12.77 13.82 -19.99
CA ALA A 7 12.73 15.01 -20.85
C ALA A 7 11.37 15.75 -20.81
N ILE A 8 10.26 15.03 -20.60
CA ILE A 8 8.91 15.60 -20.57
C ILE A 8 8.55 16.12 -19.18
N PHE A 9 8.76 15.32 -18.14
CA PHE A 9 8.35 15.63 -16.77
C PHE A 9 9.47 16.23 -15.92
N GLY A 10 10.72 16.09 -16.34
CA GLY A 10 11.89 16.42 -15.55
C GLY A 10 12.33 15.26 -14.64
N PRO A 11 13.64 15.01 -14.48
CA PRO A 11 14.14 13.91 -13.65
C PRO A 11 13.76 14.06 -12.17
N ALA A 12 13.58 15.30 -11.69
CA ALA A 12 13.14 15.61 -10.34
C ALA A 12 11.67 15.22 -10.06
N GLN A 13 10.92 14.77 -11.07
CA GLN A 13 9.55 14.28 -10.94
C GLN A 13 9.43 12.75 -10.99
N PHE A 14 10.53 12.03 -11.25
CA PHE A 14 10.58 10.57 -11.12
C PHE A 14 10.49 10.19 -9.64
N ARG A 15 9.54 9.32 -9.26
CA ARG A 15 9.38 8.86 -7.87
C ARG A 15 10.13 7.56 -7.65
N ASN A 16 9.76 6.53 -8.39
CA ASN A 16 10.42 5.23 -8.38
C ASN A 16 9.98 4.39 -9.60
N GLN A 17 10.57 3.20 -9.68
CA GLN A 17 10.16 2.16 -10.62
C GLN A 17 9.56 1.00 -9.83
N ILE A 18 8.48 0.44 -10.33
CA ILE A 18 7.82 -0.73 -9.76
C ILE A 18 8.10 -1.91 -10.69
N VAL A 19 8.58 -3.02 -10.12
CA VAL A 19 8.83 -4.26 -10.85
C VAL A 19 7.65 -5.19 -10.62
N TRP A 20 6.93 -5.50 -11.69
CA TRP A 20 5.79 -6.41 -11.64
C TRP A 20 6.11 -7.71 -12.36
N ARG A 21 5.98 -8.85 -11.66
CA ARG A 21 6.12 -10.17 -12.28
C ARG A 21 4.89 -10.47 -13.13
N ARG A 22 5.08 -10.48 -14.45
CA ARG A 22 4.02 -10.58 -15.46
C ARG A 22 3.75 -12.00 -15.98
N THR A 23 4.57 -12.96 -15.59
CA THR A 23 4.48 -14.34 -16.09
C THR A 23 5.20 -15.32 -15.16
N GLY A 24 4.95 -16.60 -15.39
CA GLY A 24 5.66 -17.71 -14.76
C GLY A 24 7.11 -17.82 -15.20
N ALA A 25 7.75 -18.95 -14.92
CA ALA A 25 9.15 -19.15 -15.27
C ALA A 25 9.39 -19.15 -16.80
N HIS A 26 10.48 -18.52 -17.21
CA HIS A 26 11.02 -18.60 -18.57
C HIS A 26 12.49 -19.05 -18.50
N GLY A 27 12.89 -19.99 -19.34
CA GLY A 27 14.23 -20.60 -19.32
C GLY A 27 15.03 -20.37 -20.59
N PRO A 28 15.49 -19.13 -20.88
CA PRO A 28 16.43 -18.92 -21.97
C PRO A 28 17.77 -19.58 -21.67
N ARG A 29 18.46 -20.09 -22.71
CA ARG A 29 19.69 -20.90 -22.55
C ARG A 29 20.93 -20.12 -22.10
N ARG A 30 20.93 -18.79 -22.25
CA ARG A 30 22.13 -17.94 -22.07
C ARG A 30 21.86 -16.67 -21.25
N SER A 31 20.77 -16.62 -20.50
CA SER A 31 20.40 -15.46 -19.67
C SER A 31 19.41 -15.87 -18.57
N PHE A 32 19.06 -14.93 -17.68
CA PHE A 32 17.94 -15.11 -16.76
C PHE A 32 16.60 -14.91 -17.48
N GLY A 33 15.57 -15.64 -17.03
CA GLY A 33 14.22 -15.55 -17.58
C GLY A 33 13.61 -14.16 -17.42
N PRO A 34 13.23 -13.47 -18.51
CA PRO A 34 12.54 -12.19 -18.42
C PRO A 34 11.08 -12.40 -18.03
N VAL A 35 10.79 -12.34 -16.73
CA VAL A 35 9.46 -12.61 -16.18
C VAL A 35 8.73 -11.39 -15.63
N HIS A 36 9.33 -10.20 -15.77
CA HIS A 36 8.78 -8.97 -15.22
C HIS A 36 8.64 -7.88 -16.29
N ASP A 37 7.76 -6.92 -16.00
CA ASP A 37 7.73 -5.60 -16.62
C ASP A 37 8.04 -4.53 -15.55
N THR A 38 8.40 -3.34 -16.03
CA THR A 38 8.65 -2.18 -15.19
C THR A 38 7.56 -1.13 -15.39
N ILE A 39 6.96 -0.68 -14.30
CA ILE A 39 6.01 0.44 -14.27
C ILE A 39 6.76 1.66 -13.72
N LEU A 40 6.80 2.75 -14.47
CA LEU A 40 7.48 3.98 -14.05
C LEU A 40 6.49 4.92 -13.38
N PHE A 41 6.82 5.41 -12.18
CA PHE A 41 5.98 6.36 -11.45
C PHE A 41 6.59 7.75 -11.50
N TYR A 42 5.86 8.67 -12.14
CA TYR A 42 6.17 10.10 -12.20
C TYR A 42 5.02 10.91 -11.60
N THR A 43 5.35 12.10 -11.09
CA THR A 43 4.37 13.09 -10.63
C THR A 43 4.46 14.34 -11.49
N LYS A 44 3.42 15.17 -11.52
CA LYS A 44 3.50 16.47 -12.20
C LYS A 44 4.31 17.48 -11.39
N THR A 45 4.16 17.44 -10.06
CA THR A 45 4.86 18.31 -9.11
C THR A 45 5.27 17.52 -7.86
N SER A 46 6.02 18.15 -6.96
CA SER A 46 6.34 17.59 -5.65
C SER A 46 5.14 17.49 -4.71
N SER A 47 4.06 18.23 -4.99
CA SER A 47 2.77 18.11 -4.30
C SER A 47 1.84 17.22 -5.12
N TYR A 48 1.50 16.05 -4.57
CA TYR A 48 0.65 15.07 -5.24
C TYR A 48 -0.08 14.21 -4.20
N TYR A 49 -1.22 13.66 -4.60
CA TYR A 49 -1.92 12.68 -3.79
C TYR A 49 -1.18 11.35 -3.83
N PHE A 50 -0.92 10.78 -2.67
CA PHE A 50 -0.46 9.40 -2.55
C PHE A 50 -0.98 8.77 -1.26
N LYS A 51 -1.71 7.68 -1.37
CA LYS A 51 -2.16 6.87 -0.24
C LYS A 51 -1.27 5.64 -0.10
N THR A 52 -0.60 5.51 1.04
CA THR A 52 0.21 4.33 1.32
C THR A 52 -0.69 3.10 1.48
N VAL A 53 -0.66 2.22 0.49
CA VAL A 53 -1.29 0.90 0.57
C VAL A 53 -0.39 -0.02 1.39
N GLN A 54 -1.01 -0.87 2.22
CA GLN A 54 -0.31 -1.85 3.04
C GLN A 54 -0.33 -3.22 2.33
N ARG A 55 0.79 -3.92 2.41
CA ARG A 55 0.87 -5.36 2.13
C ARG A 55 0.68 -6.11 3.44
N PRO A 56 -0.30 -7.02 3.56
CA PRO A 56 -0.47 -7.80 4.78
C PRO A 56 0.82 -8.52 5.16
N TYR A 57 1.06 -8.66 6.46
CA TYR A 57 2.24 -9.38 6.94
C TYR A 57 2.20 -10.86 6.55
N MET A 58 3.38 -11.47 6.45
CA MET A 58 3.48 -12.93 6.32
C MET A 58 3.00 -13.61 7.61
N ARG A 59 2.30 -14.74 7.49
CA ARG A 59 1.80 -15.54 8.63
C ARG A 59 2.93 -15.92 9.59
N GLY A 60 4.09 -16.30 9.04
CA GLY A 60 5.29 -16.60 9.82
C GLY A 60 5.90 -15.40 10.56
N HIS A 61 5.76 -14.18 10.02
CA HIS A 61 6.12 -12.97 10.77
C HIS A 61 5.21 -12.83 11.98
N VAL A 62 3.89 -12.86 11.74
CA VAL A 62 2.90 -12.65 12.79
C VAL A 62 3.03 -13.69 13.90
N SER A 63 3.14 -14.98 13.56
CA SER A 63 3.31 -16.05 14.55
C SER A 63 4.60 -15.91 15.37
N ARG A 64 5.71 -15.49 14.75
CA ARG A 64 7.00 -15.37 15.43
C ARG A 64 7.07 -14.14 16.35
N ARG A 65 6.52 -13.00 15.90
CA ARG A 65 6.70 -11.70 16.56
C ARG A 65 5.52 -11.27 17.41
N TYR A 66 4.29 -11.60 17.02
CA TYR A 66 3.10 -11.14 17.73
C TYR A 66 2.65 -12.18 18.75
N ARG A 67 2.11 -11.70 19.87
CA ARG A 67 1.50 -12.50 20.94
C ARG A 67 0.09 -12.00 21.19
N ARG A 68 -0.81 -12.89 21.59
CA ARG A 68 -2.16 -12.49 21.99
C ARG A 68 -2.11 -11.89 23.38
N ASP A 69 -2.75 -10.74 23.57
CA ASP A 69 -3.02 -10.18 24.89
C ASP A 69 -4.22 -10.88 25.55
N GLY A 70 -4.54 -10.51 26.80
CA GLY A 70 -5.69 -11.06 27.53
C GLY A 70 -7.05 -10.75 26.90
N LYS A 71 -7.09 -9.85 25.90
CA LYS A 71 -8.29 -9.50 25.11
C LYS A 71 -8.29 -10.20 23.74
N GLY A 72 -7.33 -11.09 23.47
CA GLY A 72 -7.19 -11.83 22.22
C GLY A 72 -6.56 -11.04 21.07
N ARG A 73 -6.17 -9.76 21.28
CA ARG A 73 -5.55 -8.91 20.25
C ARG A 73 -4.11 -9.32 20.04
N LEU A 74 -3.65 -9.32 18.80
CA LEU A 74 -2.25 -9.58 18.48
C LEU A 74 -1.44 -8.31 18.71
N LYS A 75 -0.42 -8.40 19.57
CA LYS A 75 0.51 -7.31 19.85
C LYS A 75 1.96 -7.73 19.68
N PHE A 76 2.80 -6.79 19.28
CA PHE A 76 4.25 -6.93 19.26
C PHE A 76 4.88 -5.77 20.03
N ALA A 77 5.71 -6.09 21.00
CA ALA A 77 6.57 -5.12 21.68
C ALA A 77 7.99 -5.26 21.14
N SER A 78 8.51 -4.19 20.53
CA SER A 78 9.91 -4.15 20.13
C SER A 78 10.74 -3.57 21.27
N GLY A 79 11.69 -4.35 21.78
CA GLY A 79 12.74 -3.82 22.64
C GLY A 79 13.55 -2.72 21.94
N GLY A 80 14.22 -1.90 22.73
CA GLY A 80 15.06 -0.82 22.25
C GLY A 80 14.63 0.53 22.82
N ASN A 81 15.49 1.53 22.62
CA ASN A 81 15.30 2.84 23.22
C ASN A 81 14.45 3.75 22.33
N VAL A 82 13.17 3.40 22.17
CA VAL A 82 12.22 4.05 21.25
C VAL A 82 11.47 5.21 21.91
N LEU A 83 11.34 5.21 23.23
CA LEU A 83 10.58 6.21 24.01
C LEU A 83 11.43 7.39 24.49
N THR A 84 12.68 7.53 24.04
CA THR A 84 13.55 8.62 24.48
C THR A 84 14.28 9.31 23.33
N GLY A 85 14.50 10.62 23.46
CA GLY A 85 15.37 11.42 22.61
C GLY A 85 16.78 11.53 23.19
N ALA A 86 17.72 12.01 22.39
CA ALA A 86 19.07 12.35 22.86
C ALA A 86 19.03 13.63 23.71
N GLN A 87 20.06 13.80 24.55
CA GLN A 87 20.27 14.93 25.47
C GLN A 87 19.28 14.94 26.64
N ALA A 88 19.82 15.01 27.86
CA ALA A 88 19.01 15.25 29.04
C ALA A 88 18.39 16.65 28.99
N THR A 89 17.18 16.78 29.55
CA THR A 89 16.51 18.06 29.72
C THR A 89 16.26 18.30 31.21
N ALA A 90 16.20 19.56 31.63
CA ALA A 90 15.81 19.92 33.00
C ALA A 90 14.28 19.94 33.19
N GLY A 91 13.51 19.79 32.11
CA GLY A 91 12.06 19.78 32.13
C GLY A 91 11.48 18.42 32.51
N GLU A 92 10.14 18.33 32.48
CA GLU A 92 9.40 17.13 32.83
C GLU A 92 9.86 15.88 32.06
N SER A 93 10.26 16.01 30.80
CA SER A 93 10.77 14.87 29.99
C SER A 93 12.10 14.30 30.48
N GLY A 94 12.87 15.02 31.29
CA GLY A 94 14.10 14.51 31.91
C GLY A 94 13.86 13.76 33.21
N GLN A 95 12.65 13.80 33.76
CA GLN A 95 12.35 13.24 35.08
C GLN A 95 12.21 11.70 35.04
N PRO A 96 12.51 11.01 36.16
CA PRO A 96 12.27 9.58 36.27
C PRO A 96 10.79 9.21 36.12
N TRP A 97 10.52 8.07 35.50
CA TRP A 97 9.17 7.51 35.35
C TRP A 97 9.19 6.01 35.62
N ARG A 98 8.36 5.54 36.57
CA ARG A 98 8.20 4.12 36.95
C ARG A 98 9.51 3.36 37.15
N GLY A 99 10.50 4.01 37.78
CA GLY A 99 11.82 3.42 38.07
C GLY A 99 12.87 3.58 36.96
N PHE A 100 12.53 4.26 35.86
CA PHE A 100 13.45 4.53 34.75
C PHE A 100 13.84 6.00 34.71
N ASP A 101 15.13 6.30 34.72
CA ASP A 101 15.68 7.66 34.65
C ASP A 101 16.37 7.88 33.29
N PRO A 102 15.78 8.66 32.37
CA PRO A 102 16.38 8.96 31.08
C PRO A 102 17.58 9.92 31.21
N ALA A 103 17.57 10.85 32.16
CA ALA A 103 18.62 11.85 32.34
C ALA A 103 19.94 11.20 32.78
N ALA A 104 19.87 10.14 33.60
CA ALA A 104 21.03 9.32 33.98
C ALA A 104 21.77 8.69 32.77
N LYS A 105 21.12 8.63 31.61
CA LYS A 105 21.70 8.15 30.33
C LYS A 105 21.87 9.27 29.30
N ASN A 106 21.84 10.54 29.73
CA ASN A 106 21.89 11.73 28.89
C ASN A 106 20.78 11.76 27.82
N ARG A 107 19.55 11.46 28.23
CA ARG A 107 18.36 11.37 27.37
C ARG A 107 17.15 11.99 28.07
N HIS A 108 16.05 12.12 27.33
CA HIS A 108 14.76 12.56 27.86
C HIS A 108 13.64 11.75 27.20
N TRP A 109 12.48 11.64 27.85
CA TRP A 109 11.29 11.02 27.28
C TRP A 109 10.82 11.74 26.01
N ALA A 110 10.71 11.00 24.92
CA ALA A 110 10.24 11.49 23.64
C ALA A 110 9.23 10.50 23.08
N ILE A 111 7.96 10.88 23.12
CA ILE A 111 6.85 10.01 22.72
C ILE A 111 6.77 9.99 21.18
N PRO A 112 6.88 8.80 20.55
CA PRO A 112 6.75 8.69 19.11
C PRO A 112 5.35 9.12 18.63
N GLY A 113 5.30 9.84 17.51
CA GLY A 113 4.04 10.31 16.93
C GLY A 113 3.03 9.20 16.63
N PHE A 114 3.50 8.00 16.26
CA PHE A 114 2.61 6.85 16.01
C PHE A 114 1.91 6.31 17.27
N LEU A 115 2.45 6.55 18.47
CA LEU A 115 1.75 6.24 19.73
C LEU A 115 0.75 7.35 20.06
N ALA A 116 1.17 8.61 19.92
CA ALA A 116 0.31 9.76 20.17
C ALA A 116 -0.93 9.76 19.24
N ALA A 117 -0.79 9.34 17.99
CA ALA A 117 -1.88 9.24 17.02
C ALA A 117 -2.95 8.19 17.38
N GLN A 118 -2.67 7.29 18.32
CA GLN A 118 -3.63 6.29 18.82
C GLN A 118 -4.41 6.80 20.05
N MET A 119 -4.07 7.97 20.56
CA MET A 119 -4.69 8.56 21.74
C MET A 119 -5.72 9.62 21.35
N PRO A 120 -6.73 9.89 22.21
CA PRO A 120 -7.73 10.91 21.95
C PRO A 120 -7.10 12.32 21.95
N VAL A 121 -7.81 13.31 21.39
CA VAL A 121 -7.26 14.67 21.16
C VAL A 121 -6.76 15.31 22.45
N GLU A 122 -7.43 15.07 23.58
CA GLU A 122 -7.08 15.59 24.90
C GLU A 122 -5.67 15.16 25.35
N PHE A 123 -5.16 14.04 24.81
CA PHE A 123 -3.80 13.56 25.06
C PHE A 123 -2.74 14.59 24.72
N THR A 124 -2.95 15.44 23.69
CA THR A 124 -1.94 16.42 23.28
C THR A 124 -1.65 17.44 24.38
N ASN A 125 -2.65 17.71 25.22
CA ASN A 125 -2.61 18.74 26.26
C ASN A 125 -1.93 18.26 27.56
N LEU A 126 -1.65 16.96 27.67
CA LEU A 126 -1.01 16.38 28.85
C LEU A 126 0.50 16.69 28.91
N GLY A 127 1.01 16.79 30.14
CA GLY A 127 2.45 16.76 30.44
C GLY A 127 3.08 15.43 30.01
N VAL A 128 4.39 15.39 29.86
CA VAL A 128 5.11 14.23 29.31
C VAL A 128 4.95 12.99 30.19
N LEU A 129 5.02 13.13 31.52
CA LEU A 129 4.85 11.97 32.41
C LEU A 129 3.40 11.47 32.41
N ALA A 130 2.43 12.40 32.43
CA ALA A 130 1.02 12.06 32.32
C ALA A 130 0.69 11.36 30.98
N LYS A 131 1.37 11.75 29.89
CA LYS A 131 1.27 11.05 28.61
C LYS A 131 1.84 9.63 28.68
N LEU A 132 2.94 9.41 29.38
CA LEU A 132 3.49 8.06 29.58
C LEU A 132 2.56 7.18 30.40
N ASP A 133 1.95 7.72 31.47
CA ASP A 133 0.94 6.99 32.24
C ASP A 133 -0.28 6.65 31.38
N ALA A 134 -0.84 7.62 30.65
CA ALA A 134 -1.97 7.37 29.76
C ALA A 134 -1.67 6.30 28.68
N LEU A 135 -0.46 6.29 28.12
CA LEU A 135 -0.02 5.27 27.17
C LEU A 135 0.17 3.90 27.83
N TYR A 136 0.69 3.85 29.05
CA TYR A 136 0.83 2.62 29.83
C TYR A 136 -0.54 2.03 30.16
N ASP A 137 -1.47 2.85 30.63
CA ASP A 137 -2.84 2.45 30.97
C ASP A 137 -3.64 1.98 29.74
N ALA A 138 -3.40 2.60 28.59
CA ALA A 138 -3.94 2.16 27.30
C ALA A 138 -3.32 0.85 26.78
N GLY A 139 -2.25 0.36 27.42
CA GLY A 139 -1.49 -0.82 26.98
C GLY A 139 -0.69 -0.57 25.70
N LEU A 140 -0.33 0.68 25.43
CA LEU A 140 0.52 1.12 24.31
C LEU A 140 2.00 1.23 24.72
N ILE A 141 2.28 1.17 26.02
CA ILE A 141 3.61 0.94 26.61
C ILE A 141 3.49 -0.23 27.57
N GLU A 142 4.49 -1.11 27.59
CA GLU A 142 4.64 -2.11 28.62
C GLU A 142 6.06 -2.07 29.22
N ILE A 143 6.19 -2.60 30.44
CA ILE A 143 7.47 -2.74 31.13
C ILE A 143 7.65 -4.24 31.40
N PRO A 144 8.22 -5.00 30.46
CA PRO A 144 8.49 -6.41 30.66
C PRO A 144 9.46 -6.61 31.83
N GLU A 145 9.36 -7.73 32.51
CA GLU A 145 10.29 -8.09 33.57
C GLU A 145 11.73 -8.12 33.02
N GLY A 146 12.66 -7.47 33.73
CA GLY A 146 14.06 -7.35 33.31
C GLY A 146 14.32 -6.41 32.12
N ALA A 147 13.32 -5.67 31.63
CA ALA A 147 13.53 -4.72 30.55
C ALA A 147 14.41 -3.54 30.98
N ALA A 148 15.41 -3.20 30.15
CA ALA A 148 16.28 -2.05 30.37
C ALA A 148 15.56 -0.69 30.19
N TRP A 149 14.49 -0.69 29.39
CA TRP A 149 13.62 0.46 29.14
C TRP A 149 12.18 -0.01 28.95
N PRO A 150 11.17 0.83 29.26
CA PRO A 150 9.81 0.61 28.81
C PRO A 150 9.76 0.48 27.29
N VAL A 151 8.90 -0.39 26.79
CA VAL A 151 8.83 -0.71 25.36
C VAL A 151 7.49 -0.32 24.79
N PRO A 152 7.46 0.26 23.58
CA PRO A 152 6.21 0.55 22.90
C PRO A 152 5.56 -0.75 22.42
N VAL A 153 4.24 -0.84 22.58
CA VAL A 153 3.41 -1.93 22.10
C VAL A 153 2.76 -1.50 20.78
N ARG A 154 2.79 -2.39 19.79
CA ARG A 154 2.07 -2.24 18.53
C ARG A 154 1.03 -3.34 18.41
N TYR A 155 -0.23 -2.94 18.25
CA TYR A 155 -1.30 -3.87 17.94
C TYR A 155 -1.35 -4.11 16.43
N LEU A 156 -1.62 -5.36 16.04
CA LEU A 156 -1.87 -5.70 14.65
C LEU A 156 -3.31 -5.34 14.32
N GLU A 157 -3.47 -4.27 13.55
CA GLU A 157 -4.76 -3.87 13.00
C GLU A 157 -5.25 -4.86 11.94
N ARG A 158 -6.56 -4.85 11.67
CA ARG A 158 -7.21 -5.74 10.69
C ARG A 158 -6.58 -5.64 9.30
N ASP A 159 -6.35 -4.41 8.84
CA ASP A 159 -5.70 -4.10 7.55
C ASP A 159 -4.21 -3.74 7.75
N GLY A 160 -3.66 -4.13 8.90
CA GLY A 160 -2.29 -3.90 9.27
C GLY A 160 -1.33 -4.68 8.39
N GLY A 161 -0.19 -4.05 8.09
CA GLY A 161 0.80 -4.64 7.20
C GLY A 161 2.07 -3.82 7.15
N GLN A 162 2.91 -4.15 6.19
CA GLN A 162 4.04 -3.32 5.82
C GLN A 162 3.67 -2.41 4.66
N PRO A 163 4.18 -1.18 4.59
CA PRO A 163 4.03 -0.34 3.42
C PRO A 163 4.41 -1.13 2.16
N LEU A 164 3.55 -1.07 1.15
CA LEU A 164 3.71 -1.86 -0.08
C LEU A 164 5.06 -1.51 -0.75
N PRO A 165 5.94 -2.51 -0.98
CA PRO A 165 7.19 -2.27 -1.68
C PRO A 165 6.96 -2.07 -3.19
N ASP A 166 8.01 -1.65 -3.88
CA ASP A 166 8.05 -1.52 -5.34
C ASP A 166 8.30 -2.85 -6.08
N LEU A 167 8.30 -3.98 -5.36
CA LEU A 167 8.40 -5.33 -5.91
C LEU A 167 7.04 -6.05 -5.82
N TRP A 168 6.33 -6.13 -6.94
CA TRP A 168 5.02 -6.76 -7.06
C TRP A 168 5.18 -8.12 -7.71
N THR A 169 5.35 -9.13 -6.87
CA THR A 169 5.89 -10.41 -7.26
C THR A 169 5.00 -11.52 -6.77
N TYR A 170 3.89 -11.75 -7.49
CA TYR A 170 3.04 -12.90 -7.22
C TYR A 170 3.87 -14.18 -7.14
N GLN A 171 3.70 -14.93 -6.05
CA GLN A 171 4.34 -16.23 -5.84
C GLN A 171 3.27 -17.32 -5.83
N PRO A 172 3.16 -18.11 -6.91
CA PRO A 172 2.31 -19.30 -6.91
C PRO A 172 2.66 -20.27 -5.78
N TYR A 173 1.68 -21.04 -5.32
CA TYR A 173 1.86 -22.08 -4.29
C TYR A 173 2.28 -21.52 -2.92
N THR A 174 1.84 -20.29 -2.62
CA THR A 174 2.08 -19.64 -1.32
C THR A 174 0.77 -19.31 -0.60
N GLU A 175 -0.32 -19.93 -1.00
CA GLU A 175 -1.61 -19.86 -0.32
C GLU A 175 -1.44 -20.18 1.18
N GLY A 176 -2.10 -19.37 2.02
CA GLY A 176 -1.94 -19.44 3.48
C GLY A 176 -0.63 -18.86 4.03
N ALA A 177 0.33 -18.45 3.19
CA ALA A 177 1.56 -17.80 3.67
C ALA A 177 1.34 -16.36 4.16
N VAL A 178 0.28 -15.71 3.71
CA VAL A 178 -0.10 -14.34 4.10
C VAL A 178 -1.02 -14.40 5.33
N HIS A 179 -0.85 -13.46 6.27
CA HIS A 179 -1.69 -13.37 7.46
C HIS A 179 -3.07 -12.79 7.12
N GLY A 180 -4.13 -13.33 7.75
CA GLY A 180 -5.49 -12.79 7.62
C GLY A 180 -6.20 -13.16 6.32
N THR A 181 -5.59 -13.98 5.46
CA THR A 181 -6.16 -14.44 4.19
C THR A 181 -5.60 -15.82 3.81
N GLU A 182 -6.33 -16.52 2.94
CA GLU A 182 -5.88 -17.76 2.29
C GLU A 182 -5.16 -17.48 0.96
N ALA A 183 -5.17 -16.22 0.49
CA ALA A 183 -4.45 -15.82 -0.71
C ALA A 183 -2.93 -16.02 -0.59
N GLY A 184 -2.30 -16.28 -1.73
CA GLY A 184 -0.84 -16.27 -1.86
C GLY A 184 -0.24 -14.87 -1.80
N ILE A 185 1.09 -14.81 -1.76
CA ILE A 185 1.84 -13.56 -1.79
C ILE A 185 1.54 -12.82 -3.09
N ASP A 186 1.03 -11.58 -3.00
CA ASP A 186 0.69 -10.72 -4.15
C ASP A 186 -0.31 -11.35 -5.14
N ALA A 187 -1.23 -12.18 -4.65
CA ALA A 187 -2.23 -12.85 -5.49
C ALA A 187 -3.14 -11.88 -6.28
N ASP A 188 -3.40 -10.68 -5.75
CA ASP A 188 -4.19 -9.64 -6.42
C ASP A 188 -3.54 -9.10 -7.71
N VAL A 189 -2.22 -9.24 -7.85
CA VAL A 189 -1.46 -8.82 -9.04
C VAL A 189 -0.91 -9.99 -9.83
N ALA A 190 -1.46 -11.20 -9.63
CA ALA A 190 -1.13 -12.36 -10.43
C ALA A 190 -1.35 -12.07 -11.92
N TRP A 191 -0.45 -12.56 -12.77
CA TRP A 191 -0.63 -12.47 -14.22
C TRP A 191 -1.82 -13.32 -14.68
N LEU A 192 -2.41 -12.96 -15.82
CA LEU A 192 -3.54 -13.70 -16.38
C LEU A 192 -3.06 -14.90 -17.21
N GLY A 193 -3.22 -16.10 -16.68
CA GLY A 193 -3.10 -17.37 -17.38
C GLY A 193 -4.20 -17.60 -18.41
N PRO A 194 -4.09 -18.67 -19.23
CA PRO A 194 -5.01 -18.94 -20.34
C PRO A 194 -6.44 -19.25 -19.91
N THR A 195 -6.61 -19.85 -18.72
CA THR A 195 -7.88 -20.33 -18.18
C THR A 195 -8.48 -19.38 -17.15
N ASP A 196 -7.87 -18.22 -16.91
CA ASP A 196 -8.34 -17.32 -15.88
C ASP A 196 -9.72 -16.75 -16.23
N PRO A 197 -10.70 -16.77 -15.30
CA PRO A 197 -12.05 -16.24 -15.57
C PRO A 197 -12.07 -14.76 -15.94
N GLU A 198 -11.04 -14.00 -15.58
CA GLU A 198 -10.93 -12.58 -15.94
C GLU A 198 -10.54 -12.38 -17.42
N ARG A 199 -9.94 -13.39 -18.07
CA ARG A 199 -9.36 -13.26 -19.40
C ARG A 199 -10.46 -13.12 -20.46
N LEU A 200 -10.38 -12.05 -21.25
CA LEU A 200 -11.32 -11.75 -22.33
C LEU A 200 -10.83 -12.23 -23.72
N GLY A 201 -9.67 -12.87 -23.77
CA GLY A 201 -8.99 -13.18 -25.04
C GLY A 201 -8.23 -12.00 -25.66
N TYR A 202 -8.25 -10.82 -25.03
CA TYR A 202 -7.48 -9.66 -25.48
C TYR A 202 -6.00 -9.80 -25.11
N GLN A 203 -5.11 -9.81 -26.12
CA GLN A 203 -3.71 -10.25 -25.95
C GLN A 203 -2.92 -9.47 -24.89
N THR A 204 -3.14 -8.16 -24.78
CA THR A 204 -2.37 -7.28 -23.90
C THR A 204 -3.09 -6.93 -22.60
N GLN A 205 -4.20 -7.64 -22.29
CA GLN A 205 -4.99 -7.44 -21.08
C GLN A 205 -4.11 -7.53 -19.82
N LYS A 206 -4.25 -6.54 -18.95
CA LYS A 206 -3.66 -6.53 -17.61
C LYS A 206 -4.67 -7.07 -16.59
N PRO A 207 -4.20 -7.72 -15.50
CA PRO A 207 -5.08 -8.19 -14.42
C PRO A 207 -5.73 -7.02 -13.69
N LEU A 208 -6.97 -7.19 -13.24
CA LEU A 208 -7.72 -6.10 -12.59
C LEU A 208 -7.02 -5.57 -11.33
N GLY A 209 -6.59 -6.47 -10.44
CA GLY A 209 -5.99 -6.06 -9.17
C GLY A 209 -4.67 -5.31 -9.33
N LEU A 210 -3.94 -5.49 -10.44
CA LEU A 210 -2.77 -4.66 -10.75
C LEU A 210 -3.16 -3.18 -10.91
N LEU A 211 -4.24 -2.88 -11.63
CA LEU A 211 -4.70 -1.51 -11.84
C LEU A 211 -5.36 -0.96 -10.58
N GLU A 212 -6.13 -1.78 -9.86
CA GLU A 212 -6.71 -1.35 -8.58
C GLU A 212 -5.64 -0.95 -7.58
N ARG A 213 -4.55 -1.72 -7.47
CA ARG A 213 -3.42 -1.42 -6.59
C ARG A 213 -2.77 -0.09 -6.95
N ILE A 214 -2.57 0.19 -8.24
CA ILE A 214 -2.04 1.48 -8.73
C ILE A 214 -3.00 2.61 -8.32
N ILE A 215 -4.28 2.50 -8.70
CA ILE A 215 -5.28 3.56 -8.51
C ILE A 215 -5.51 3.86 -7.03
N ARG A 216 -5.64 2.84 -6.16
CA ARG A 216 -5.80 3.01 -4.70
C ARG A 216 -4.67 3.83 -4.08
N SER A 217 -3.47 3.78 -4.66
CA SER A 217 -2.32 4.53 -4.15
C SER A 217 -2.21 5.94 -4.74
N SER A 218 -2.68 6.16 -5.96
CA SER A 218 -2.35 7.37 -6.75
C SER A 218 -3.56 8.24 -7.12
N CYS A 219 -4.79 7.78 -6.87
CA CYS A 219 -6.02 8.52 -7.15
C CYS A 219 -6.94 8.53 -5.92
N PRO A 220 -7.40 9.70 -5.45
CA PRO A 220 -8.43 9.75 -4.41
C PRO A 220 -9.79 9.33 -4.97
N GLU A 221 -10.74 9.06 -4.07
CA GLU A 221 -12.17 8.96 -4.41
C GLU A 221 -12.62 10.23 -5.16
N ASP A 222 -13.52 10.08 -6.14
CA ASP A 222 -13.97 11.12 -7.08
C ASP A 222 -12.88 11.74 -7.99
N GLY A 223 -11.62 11.30 -7.81
CA GLY A 223 -10.50 11.58 -8.70
C GLY A 223 -10.73 11.06 -10.12
N VAL A 224 -9.90 11.50 -11.07
CA VAL A 224 -10.01 11.12 -12.48
C VAL A 224 -8.83 10.25 -12.88
N VAL A 225 -9.11 9.08 -13.44
CA VAL A 225 -8.13 8.18 -14.06
C VAL A 225 -8.21 8.30 -15.58
N LEU A 226 -7.09 8.64 -16.22
CA LEU A 226 -6.97 8.66 -17.68
C LEU A 226 -6.14 7.46 -18.14
N ASP A 227 -6.70 6.66 -19.03
CA ASP A 227 -5.96 5.64 -19.77
C ASP A 227 -6.04 5.92 -21.27
N PRO A 228 -4.98 6.50 -21.87
CA PRO A 228 -4.99 6.85 -23.29
C PRO A 228 -4.70 5.65 -24.22
N PHE A 229 -4.53 4.44 -23.66
CA PHE A 229 -4.29 3.19 -24.38
C PHE A 229 -5.11 2.06 -23.73
N CYS A 230 -6.41 2.30 -23.55
CA CYS A 230 -7.21 1.53 -22.60
C CYS A 230 -7.43 0.06 -23.00
N GLY A 231 -7.27 -0.30 -24.29
CA GLY A 231 -7.30 -1.66 -24.78
C GLY A 231 -8.55 -2.42 -24.32
N SER A 232 -8.34 -3.48 -23.52
CA SER A 232 -9.44 -4.27 -22.92
C SER A 232 -10.25 -3.56 -21.82
N GLY A 233 -9.93 -2.32 -21.46
CA GLY A 233 -10.66 -1.52 -20.48
C GLY A 233 -10.42 -1.86 -19.02
N THR A 234 -9.36 -2.64 -18.68
CA THR A 234 -9.10 -3.03 -17.27
C THR A 234 -9.00 -1.82 -16.35
N THR A 235 -8.30 -0.76 -16.78
CA THR A 235 -8.14 0.47 -16.00
C THR A 235 -9.47 1.17 -15.71
N LEU A 236 -10.40 1.18 -16.67
CA LEU A 236 -11.71 1.83 -16.52
C LEU A 236 -12.59 1.06 -15.53
N VAL A 237 -12.58 -0.27 -15.62
CA VAL A 237 -13.27 -1.14 -14.66
C VAL A 237 -12.72 -0.95 -13.24
N ALA A 238 -11.38 -0.93 -13.09
CA ALA A 238 -10.74 -0.72 -11.79
C ALA A 238 -11.08 0.67 -11.22
N ALA A 239 -10.96 1.72 -12.04
CA ALA A 239 -11.28 3.08 -11.63
C ALA A 239 -12.74 3.22 -11.18
N HIS A 240 -13.68 2.66 -11.94
CA HIS A 240 -15.10 2.68 -11.56
C HIS A 240 -15.37 1.96 -10.24
N GLY A 241 -14.81 0.76 -10.06
CA GLY A 241 -14.97 -0.02 -8.82
C GLY A 241 -14.38 0.67 -7.59
N LEU A 242 -13.42 1.58 -7.78
CA LEU A 242 -12.80 2.41 -6.74
C LEU A 242 -13.44 3.80 -6.61
N GLN A 243 -14.61 4.01 -7.22
CA GLN A 243 -15.35 5.28 -7.18
C GLN A 243 -14.54 6.46 -7.74
N CYS A 244 -13.64 6.19 -8.68
CA CYS A 244 -12.99 7.21 -9.49
C CYS A 244 -13.80 7.45 -10.77
N ARG A 245 -13.78 8.68 -11.26
CA ARG A 245 -14.15 8.99 -12.64
C ARG A 245 -13.05 8.51 -13.57
N TRP A 246 -13.39 8.18 -14.80
CA TRP A 246 -12.43 7.65 -15.76
C TRP A 246 -12.65 8.17 -17.17
N LEU A 247 -11.55 8.24 -17.93
CA LEU A 247 -11.54 8.47 -19.37
C LEU A 247 -10.63 7.43 -20.02
N GLY A 248 -11.18 6.66 -20.96
CA GLY A 248 -10.44 5.70 -21.76
C GLY A 248 -10.38 6.16 -23.21
N ILE A 249 -9.21 6.04 -23.82
CA ILE A 249 -9.00 6.29 -25.24
C ILE A 249 -8.32 5.06 -25.83
N ASP A 250 -8.80 4.62 -26.99
CA ASP A 250 -8.11 3.64 -27.82
C ASP A 250 -8.42 3.94 -29.28
N MET A 251 -7.44 3.71 -30.16
CA MET A 251 -7.60 3.92 -31.59
C MET A 251 -8.28 2.73 -32.29
N ALA A 252 -8.22 1.54 -31.70
CA ALA A 252 -8.77 0.34 -32.29
C ALA A 252 -10.26 0.22 -31.99
N ALA A 253 -11.11 0.26 -33.02
CA ALA A 253 -12.55 0.05 -32.88
C ALA A 253 -12.90 -1.28 -32.18
N GLY A 254 -12.10 -2.34 -32.41
CA GLY A 254 -12.25 -3.61 -31.71
C GLY A 254 -11.97 -3.54 -30.21
N ALA A 255 -11.02 -2.71 -29.78
CA ALA A 255 -10.77 -2.47 -28.35
C ALA A 255 -11.96 -1.77 -27.71
N ILE A 256 -12.49 -0.72 -28.36
CA ILE A 256 -13.68 -0.01 -27.89
C ILE A 256 -14.88 -0.96 -27.73
N ALA A 257 -15.12 -1.85 -28.70
CA ALA A 257 -16.19 -2.85 -28.59
C ALA A 257 -16.00 -3.79 -27.38
N VAL A 258 -14.76 -4.23 -27.12
CA VAL A 258 -14.42 -5.04 -25.92
C VAL A 258 -14.66 -4.25 -24.64
N VAL A 259 -14.30 -2.97 -24.59
CA VAL A 259 -14.55 -2.09 -23.43
C VAL A 259 -16.05 -1.97 -23.17
N GLU A 260 -16.84 -1.63 -24.19
CA GLU A 260 -18.30 -1.49 -24.06
C GLU A 260 -18.95 -2.78 -23.52
N GLN A 261 -18.58 -3.93 -24.09
CA GLN A 261 -19.07 -5.24 -23.61
C GLN A 261 -18.64 -5.51 -22.16
N ARG A 262 -17.38 -5.23 -21.81
CA ARG A 262 -16.85 -5.47 -20.47
C ARG A 262 -17.50 -4.59 -19.41
N LEU A 263 -17.69 -3.30 -19.70
CA LEU A 263 -18.38 -2.37 -18.80
C LEU A 263 -19.82 -2.81 -18.56
N ARG A 264 -20.55 -3.18 -19.61
CA ARG A 264 -21.91 -3.72 -19.47
C ARG A 264 -21.94 -5.01 -18.66
N ALA A 265 -21.12 -6.00 -19.03
CA ALA A 265 -21.16 -7.32 -18.42
C ALA A 265 -20.72 -7.33 -16.94
N ARG A 266 -19.75 -6.48 -16.57
CA ARG A 266 -19.17 -6.48 -15.22
C ARG A 266 -19.78 -5.46 -14.27
N LEU A 267 -20.26 -4.34 -14.81
CA LEU A 267 -20.70 -3.18 -14.02
C LEU A 267 -22.13 -2.74 -14.36
N GLY A 268 -22.77 -3.33 -15.39
CA GLY A 268 -24.12 -2.95 -15.81
C GLY A 268 -24.19 -1.56 -16.46
N LEU A 269 -23.06 -0.99 -16.87
CA LEU A 269 -23.01 0.37 -17.42
C LEU A 269 -23.38 0.40 -18.90
N GLU A 270 -24.15 1.41 -19.29
CA GLU A 270 -24.59 1.62 -20.67
C GLU A 270 -24.14 2.97 -21.24
N PRO A 271 -23.70 3.00 -22.51
CA PRO A 271 -23.33 4.25 -23.18
C PRO A 271 -24.56 5.16 -23.33
N GLY A 272 -24.38 6.45 -23.12
CA GLY A 272 -25.44 7.48 -23.15
C GLY A 272 -26.23 7.61 -21.85
N LYS A 273 -26.18 6.60 -20.97
CA LYS A 273 -26.79 6.63 -19.64
C LYS A 273 -25.75 6.87 -18.55
N ASP A 274 -24.76 5.98 -18.48
CA ASP A 274 -23.78 5.97 -17.38
C ASP A 274 -22.43 6.56 -17.81
N TYR A 275 -22.10 6.47 -19.10
CA TYR A 275 -20.90 7.08 -19.66
C TYR A 275 -21.13 7.60 -21.09
N ARG A 276 -20.29 8.53 -21.54
CA ARG A 276 -20.35 9.06 -22.91
C ARG A 276 -19.34 8.32 -23.77
N LEU A 277 -19.79 7.78 -24.90
CA LEU A 277 -18.91 7.26 -25.94
C LEU A 277 -18.70 8.34 -27.01
N LEU A 278 -17.47 8.83 -27.11
CA LEU A 278 -17.08 9.78 -28.14
C LEU A 278 -16.32 9.02 -29.24
N ARG A 279 -16.78 9.13 -30.48
CA ARG A 279 -16.10 8.59 -31.65
C ARG A 279 -15.53 9.74 -32.46
N ALA A 280 -14.32 9.58 -32.99
CA ALA A 280 -13.83 10.49 -34.01
C ALA A 280 -14.80 10.49 -35.20
N PRO A 281 -15.02 11.62 -35.88
CA PRO A 281 -15.79 11.63 -37.10
C PRO A 281 -15.18 10.63 -38.09
N SER A 282 -16.02 9.85 -38.78
CA SER A 282 -15.54 9.02 -39.89
C SER A 282 -14.77 9.92 -40.86
N PRO A 283 -13.56 9.56 -41.31
CA PRO A 283 -12.89 10.30 -42.37
C PRO A 283 -13.84 10.34 -43.57
N ALA A 284 -14.09 11.55 -44.06
CA ALA A 284 -14.94 11.83 -45.21
C ALA A 284 -14.37 11.22 -46.50
#